data_AF-A0A7D9H6Q1-F1
#
_entry.id   AF-A0A7D9H6Q1-F1
#
_cell.length_a   1.000
_cell.length_b   1.000
_cell.length_c   1.000
_cell.angle_alpha   90.00
_cell.angle_beta   90.00
_cell.angle_gamma   90.00
#
_symmetry.space_group_name_H-M   'P 1'
#
loop_
_entity.id
_entity.type
_entity.pdbx_description
1 polymer ?
#
loop_
_entity_poly.entity_id
_entity_poly.type
_entity_poly.pdbx_seq_one_letter_code
_entity_poly.pdbx_strand_id
1 'polypeptide(L)'
;MNEQDGTQEAGVSSLDCYIQNVSMVKTTPSKKRYFNCTLQAKDDPVKAVCYSPDKHSELQTVAKTRSPIKLQNFKKTDSSKDIVITKFTKITPLSKADVGFSFEENMTVKSADAVVNISSITKLAPEQLISNNVE
;
A
#
# COMPACT_ATOMS: atom_id res chain seq x y z
N MET A 1 -33.67 -2.29 20.95
CA MET A 1 -32.37 -2.32 20.28
C MET A 1 -32.58 -1.88 18.84
N ASN A 2 -31.86 -0.87 18.36
CA ASN A 2 -31.55 -0.77 16.95
C ASN A 2 -30.28 0.07 16.81
N GLU A 3 -29.17 -0.63 16.60
CA GLU A 3 -27.90 -0.07 16.19
C GLU A 3 -28.03 0.38 14.73
N GLN A 4 -27.95 1.69 14.51
CA GLN A 4 -27.55 2.25 13.22
C GLN A 4 -26.37 3.18 13.49
N ASP A 5 -25.19 2.57 13.65
CA ASP A 5 -23.95 3.30 13.43
C ASP A 5 -23.62 3.24 11.94
N GLY A 6 -23.81 4.38 11.29
CA GLY A 6 -23.68 4.53 9.85
C GLY A 6 -23.57 6.00 9.50
N THR A 7 -22.77 6.75 10.26
CA THR A 7 -22.54 8.16 9.99
C THR A 7 -21.63 8.28 8.78
N GLN A 8 -22.22 8.44 7.60
CA GLN A 8 -21.56 9.03 6.44
C GLN A 8 -21.42 10.54 6.71
N GLU A 9 -20.30 10.95 7.29
CA GLU A 9 -19.96 12.36 7.53
C GLU A 9 -19.38 13.00 6.26
N ALA A 10 -20.18 13.82 5.60
CA ALA A 10 -19.71 14.77 4.61
C ALA A 10 -18.89 15.88 5.32
N GLY A 11 -17.58 15.95 5.08
CA GLY A 11 -16.79 17.14 5.45
C GLY A 11 -15.29 16.93 5.76
N VAL A 12 -14.84 15.71 6.02
CA VAL A 12 -13.41 15.40 6.23
C VAL A 12 -13.07 14.04 5.63
N SER A 13 -12.29 14.02 4.56
CA SER A 13 -11.79 12.77 3.97
C SER A 13 -10.89 12.06 4.99
N SER A 14 -11.43 11.04 5.66
CA SER A 14 -10.68 10.13 6.52
C SER A 14 -10.73 8.69 5.99
N LEU A 15 -9.64 7.96 6.16
CA LEU A 15 -9.49 6.59 5.67
C LEU A 15 -8.62 5.78 6.62
N ASP A 16 -9.18 4.72 7.16
CA ASP A 16 -8.46 3.74 7.96
C ASP A 16 -7.87 2.69 7.00
N CYS A 17 -6.56 2.47 7.07
CA CYS A 17 -5.85 1.61 6.12
C CYS A 17 -4.53 1.06 6.67
N TYR A 18 -4.02 0.02 6.01
CA TYR A 18 -2.64 -0.42 6.14
C TYR A 18 -1.80 0.09 4.97
N ILE A 19 -0.53 0.41 5.22
CA ILE A 19 0.41 0.81 4.17
C ILE A 19 1.14 -0.41 3.62
N GLN A 20 1.20 -0.51 2.29
CA GLN A 20 1.96 -1.52 1.56
C GLN A 20 2.75 -0.91 0.40
N ASN A 21 3.71 -1.66 -0.14
CA ASN A 21 4.42 -1.34 -1.39
C ASN A 21 4.98 0.10 -1.46
N VAL A 22 5.62 0.57 -0.38
CA VAL A 22 6.24 1.90 -0.33
C VAL A 22 7.46 1.95 -1.26
N SER A 23 7.37 2.72 -2.34
CA SER A 23 8.45 2.86 -3.31
C SER A 23 9.60 3.74 -2.78
N MET A 24 10.74 3.71 -3.47
CA MET A 24 11.79 4.71 -3.27
C MET A 24 11.27 6.11 -3.62
N VAL A 25 11.87 7.14 -3.03
CA VAL A 25 11.56 8.55 -3.34
C VAL A 25 12.11 8.88 -4.73
N LYS A 26 11.20 9.20 -5.65
CA LYS A 26 11.46 9.66 -7.01
C LYS A 26 11.48 11.19 -7.06
N THR A 27 12.15 11.74 -8.07
CA THR A 27 12.21 13.17 -8.33
C THR A 27 11.67 13.45 -9.73
N THR A 28 10.72 14.38 -9.82
CA THR A 28 10.19 14.85 -11.11
C THR A 28 11.18 15.80 -11.81
N PRO A 29 11.05 16.03 -13.13
CA PRO A 29 11.84 17.03 -13.85
C PRO A 29 11.73 18.43 -13.23
N SER A 30 10.57 18.77 -12.64
CA SER A 30 10.33 20.02 -11.92
C SER A 30 10.92 20.04 -10.49
N LYS A 31 11.87 19.16 -10.17
CA LYS A 31 12.55 19.01 -8.86
C LYS A 31 11.62 18.69 -7.68
N LYS A 32 10.37 18.30 -7.91
CA LYS A 32 9.46 17.82 -6.83
C LYS A 32 9.74 16.37 -6.52
N ARG A 33 9.88 16.04 -5.23
CA ARG A 33 10.09 14.68 -4.73
C ARG A 33 8.77 14.03 -4.36
N TYR A 34 8.62 12.75 -4.69
CA TYR A 34 7.42 11.98 -4.39
C TYR A 34 7.74 10.49 -4.24
N PHE A 35 6.84 9.72 -3.66
CA PHE A 35 6.89 8.26 -3.68
C PHE A 35 5.48 7.70 -3.77
N ASN A 36 5.38 6.46 -4.24
CA ASN A 36 4.12 5.76 -4.36
C ASN A 36 3.98 4.76 -3.21
N CYS A 37 2.76 4.52 -2.76
CA CYS A 37 2.41 3.44 -1.85
C CYS A 37 1.02 2.90 -2.19
N THR A 38 0.70 1.72 -1.64
CA THR A 38 -0.64 1.13 -1.71
C THR A 38 -1.29 1.23 -0.33
N LEU A 39 -2.53 1.68 -0.30
CA LEU A 39 -3.36 1.77 0.90
C LEU A 39 -4.35 0.61 0.88
N GLN A 40 -4.14 -0.38 1.74
CA GLN A 40 -5.10 -1.44 1.95
C GLN A 40 -6.26 -0.89 2.80
N ALA A 41 -7.39 -0.63 2.15
CA ALA A 41 -8.65 -0.31 2.81
C ALA A 41 -9.49 -1.58 3.03
N LYS A 42 -10.65 -1.44 3.68
CA LYS A 42 -11.57 -2.55 3.97
C LYS A 42 -12.09 -3.26 2.72
N ASP A 43 -12.43 -2.50 1.67
CA ASP A 43 -12.96 -3.05 0.41
C ASP A 43 -11.83 -3.38 -0.56
N ASP A 44 -11.21 -2.36 -1.14
CA ASP A 44 -10.20 -2.51 -2.19
C ASP A 44 -8.92 -1.74 -1.86
N PRO A 45 -7.74 -2.25 -2.28
CA PRO A 45 -6.51 -1.48 -2.23
C PRO A 45 -6.57 -0.25 -3.13
N VAL A 46 -6.18 0.89 -2.57
CA VAL A 46 -6.14 2.18 -3.28
C VAL A 46 -4.69 2.59 -3.51
N LYS A 47 -4.35 3.02 -4.72
CA LYS A 47 -3.03 3.58 -5.01
C LYS A 47 -2.92 4.97 -4.43
N ALA A 48 -1.75 5.27 -3.86
CA ALA A 48 -1.47 6.58 -3.31
C ALA A 48 -0.12 7.12 -3.78
N VAL A 49 -0.09 8.45 -3.97
CA VAL A 49 1.11 9.22 -4.29
C VAL A 49 1.35 10.21 -3.16
N CYS A 50 2.52 10.16 -2.56
CA CYS A 50 2.92 11.07 -1.50
C CYS A 50 3.92 12.11 -2.01
N TYR A 51 3.56 13.39 -1.91
CA TYR A 51 4.42 14.54 -2.24
C TYR A 51 5.13 15.13 -1.00
N SER A 52 5.25 14.36 0.07
CA SER A 52 5.92 14.76 1.32
C SER A 52 7.00 13.75 1.66
N PRO A 53 8.22 13.91 1.12
CA PRO A 53 9.30 12.95 1.31
C PRO A 53 9.69 12.77 2.78
N ASP A 54 9.43 13.76 3.63
CA ASP A 54 9.68 13.69 5.08
C ASP A 54 8.88 12.58 5.76
N LYS A 55 7.70 12.24 5.23
CA LYS A 55 6.83 11.16 5.72
C LYS A 55 7.24 9.78 5.20
N HIS A 56 8.26 9.68 4.34
CA HIS A 56 8.68 8.42 3.74
C HIS A 56 9.17 7.41 4.78
N SER A 57 10.04 7.85 5.70
CA SER A 57 10.58 6.99 6.76
C SER A 57 9.48 6.49 7.70
N GLU A 58 8.55 7.38 8.08
CA GLU A 58 7.38 7.04 8.88
C GLU A 58 6.53 5.99 8.14
N LEU A 59 6.07 6.28 6.92
CA LEU A 59 5.23 5.39 6.11
C LEU A 59 5.89 4.03 5.83
N GLN A 60 7.20 4.01 5.60
CA GLN A 60 7.96 2.78 5.43
C GLN A 60 8.03 1.96 6.71
N THR A 61 8.14 2.59 7.87
CA THR A 61 8.14 1.92 9.16
C THR A 61 6.78 1.28 9.44
N VAL A 62 5.68 2.02 9.28
CA VAL A 62 4.32 1.48 9.48
C VAL A 62 4.00 0.33 8.51
N ALA A 63 4.52 0.39 7.27
CA ALA A 63 4.42 -0.70 6.32
C ALA A 63 5.15 -1.97 6.80
N LYS A 64 6.36 -1.81 7.35
CA LYS A 64 7.15 -2.93 7.90
C LYS A 64 6.54 -3.51 9.16
N THR A 65 6.01 -2.68 10.07
CA THR A 65 5.39 -3.12 11.32
C THR A 65 3.97 -3.63 11.12
N ARG A 66 3.40 -3.46 9.92
CA ARG A 66 2.02 -3.83 9.57
C ARG A 66 1.04 -3.22 10.57
N SER A 67 1.28 -1.97 10.92
CA SER A 67 0.44 -1.23 11.87
C SER A 67 -0.64 -0.47 11.09
N PRO A 68 -1.91 -0.53 11.52
CA PRO A 68 -2.96 0.23 10.87
C PRO A 68 -2.81 1.72 11.18
N ILE A 69 -3.22 2.55 10.23
CA ILE A 69 -3.20 4.01 10.37
C ILE A 69 -4.52 4.62 9.90
N LYS A 70 -4.82 5.80 10.45
CA LYS A 70 -5.84 6.70 9.96
C LYS A 70 -5.20 7.81 9.16
N LEU A 71 -5.59 7.93 7.89
CA LEU A 71 -5.27 9.07 7.05
C LEU A 71 -6.40 10.08 7.13
N GLN A 72 -6.06 11.36 7.34
CA GLN A 72 -7.03 12.46 7.31
C GLN A 72 -6.52 13.59 6.45
N ASN A 73 -7.42 14.35 5.84
CA ASN A 73 -7.08 15.53 5.03
C ASN A 73 -6.17 15.18 3.83
N PHE A 74 -6.45 14.04 3.20
CA PHE A 74 -5.86 13.64 1.93
C PHE A 74 -6.73 14.13 0.77
N LYS A 75 -6.13 14.24 -0.41
CA LYS A 75 -6.87 14.56 -1.64
C LYS A 75 -7.18 13.28 -2.40
N LYS A 76 -8.35 13.23 -3.04
CA LYS A 76 -8.70 12.17 -4.01
C LYS A 76 -8.62 12.77 -5.41
N THR A 77 -8.12 12.00 -6.36
CA THR A 77 -8.19 12.33 -7.79
C THR A 77 -9.51 11.83 -8.36
N ASP A 78 -10.23 12.70 -9.08
CA ASP A 78 -11.53 12.39 -9.68
C ASP A 78 -11.48 11.26 -10.72
N SER A 79 -10.35 11.10 -11.42
CA SER A 79 -10.21 10.17 -12.55
C SER A 79 -9.91 8.71 -12.18
N SER A 80 -9.21 8.46 -11.08
CA SER A 80 -8.58 7.16 -10.82
C SER A 80 -8.85 6.60 -9.43
N LYS A 81 -9.64 7.29 -8.59
CA LYS A 81 -9.77 7.02 -7.14
C LYS A 81 -8.44 7.05 -6.37
N ASP A 82 -7.36 7.49 -7.01
CA ASP A 82 -6.04 7.59 -6.40
C ASP A 82 -6.03 8.62 -5.27
N ILE A 83 -5.26 8.32 -4.24
CA ILE A 83 -5.10 9.19 -3.07
C ILE A 83 -3.80 9.97 -3.17
N VAL A 84 -3.88 11.28 -2.99
CA VAL A 84 -2.72 12.17 -2.95
C VAL A 84 -2.47 12.59 -1.50
N ILE A 85 -1.35 12.10 -0.97
CA ILE A 85 -0.85 12.42 0.36
C ILE A 85 0.04 13.66 0.26
N THR A 86 -0.26 14.66 1.08
CA THR A 86 0.48 15.93 1.11
C THR A 86 0.98 16.24 2.52
N LYS A 87 1.66 17.37 2.69
CA LYS A 87 2.15 17.80 4.01
C LYS A 87 1.00 18.02 5.00
N PHE A 88 -0.17 18.39 4.49
CA PHE A 88 -1.38 18.64 5.27
C PHE A 88 -2.15 17.37 5.66
N THR A 89 -1.82 16.23 5.05
CA THR A 89 -2.42 14.94 5.38
C THR A 89 -1.89 14.49 6.73
N LYS A 90 -2.80 14.24 7.68
CA LYS A 90 -2.44 13.72 9.00
C LYS A 90 -2.44 12.19 8.94
N ILE A 91 -1.41 11.60 9.53
CA ILE A 91 -1.26 10.15 9.72
C ILE A 91 -1.37 9.95 11.23
N THR A 92 -2.29 9.10 11.66
CA THR A 92 -2.47 8.77 13.07
C THR A 92 -2.40 7.25 13.22
N PRO A 93 -1.56 6.72 14.12
CA PRO A 93 -1.54 5.28 14.38
C PRO A 93 -2.89 4.82 14.94
N LEU A 94 -3.36 3.66 14.49
CA LEU A 94 -4.54 2.99 15.03
C LEU A 94 -4.13 1.69 15.73
N SER A 95 -4.96 1.24 16.67
CA SER A 95 -4.80 -0.10 17.23
C SER A 95 -5.45 -1.12 16.31
N LYS A 96 -4.96 -2.37 16.33
CA LYS A 96 -5.56 -3.47 15.56
C LYS A 96 -7.01 -3.78 15.99
N ALA A 97 -7.40 -3.40 17.20
CA ALA A 97 -8.77 -3.55 17.69
C ALA A 97 -9.72 -2.48 17.12
N ASP A 98 -9.19 -1.32 16.73
CA ASP A 98 -9.99 -0.20 16.20
C ASP A 98 -10.26 -0.35 14.69
N VAL A 99 -9.47 -1.18 14.00
CA VAL A 99 -9.63 -1.45 12.56
C VAL A 99 -10.44 -2.73 12.36
N GLY A 100 -11.57 -2.61 11.66
CA GLY A 100 -12.50 -3.73 11.43
C GLY A 100 -12.04 -4.75 10.37
N PHE A 101 -10.76 -4.76 9.99
CA PHE A 101 -10.17 -5.65 8.99
C PHE A 101 -8.68 -5.87 9.25
N SER A 102 -8.14 -6.99 8.77
CA SER A 102 -6.75 -7.40 9.00
C SER A 102 -5.86 -7.04 7.82
N PHE A 103 -4.55 -6.95 8.07
CA PHE A 103 -3.53 -6.82 7.04
C PHE A 103 -3.50 -8.04 6.11
N GLU A 104 -3.42 -7.83 4.80
CA GLU A 104 -3.33 -8.90 3.79
C GLU A 104 -2.03 -8.78 2.99
N GLU A 105 -1.17 -9.79 3.10
CA GLU A 105 0.21 -9.77 2.59
C GLU A 105 0.33 -9.95 1.06
N ASN A 106 -0.68 -10.53 0.44
CA ASN A 106 -0.70 -10.90 -0.97
C ASN A 106 -1.71 -10.10 -1.79
N MET A 107 -1.96 -8.83 -1.40
CA MET A 107 -2.79 -7.95 -2.20
C MET A 107 -2.20 -7.82 -3.60
N THR A 108 -2.82 -8.54 -4.54
CA THR A 108 -2.54 -8.42 -5.96
C THR A 108 -3.15 -7.10 -6.39
N VAL A 109 -2.46 -6.00 -6.09
CA VAL A 109 -2.64 -4.80 -6.88
C VAL A 109 -2.35 -5.22 -8.31
N LYS A 110 -3.34 -5.09 -9.20
CA LYS A 110 -3.15 -5.15 -10.66
C LYS A 110 -2.23 -3.99 -11.06
N SER A 111 -0.98 -4.11 -10.67
CA SER A 111 0.14 -3.29 -11.06
C SER A 111 0.75 -4.01 -12.25
N ALA A 112 0.76 -3.35 -13.40
CA ALA A 112 1.39 -3.84 -14.62
C ALA A 112 2.93 -3.82 -14.55
N ASP A 113 3.49 -4.20 -13.40
CA ASP A 113 4.93 -4.32 -13.18
C ASP A 113 5.15 -5.39 -12.10
N ALA A 114 4.77 -6.62 -12.44
CA ALA A 114 5.08 -7.79 -11.64
C ALA A 114 6.57 -8.10 -11.84
N VAL A 115 7.43 -7.50 -11.02
CA VAL A 115 8.77 -8.05 -10.80
C VAL A 115 8.57 -9.38 -10.07
N VAL A 116 8.58 -10.46 -10.83
CA VAL A 116 8.59 -11.84 -10.34
C VAL A 116 9.77 -12.00 -9.37
N ASN A 117 9.45 -12.23 -8.10
CA ASN A 117 10.48 -12.54 -7.11
C ASN A 117 11.03 -13.94 -7.40
N ILE A 118 12.27 -14.02 -7.87
CA ILE A 118 12.95 -15.25 -8.35
C ILE A 118 13.29 -16.20 -7.18
N SER A 119 13.06 -15.80 -5.92
CA SER A 119 13.44 -16.56 -4.72
C SER A 119 12.74 -17.92 -4.55
N SER A 120 11.72 -18.24 -5.33
CA SER A 120 11.03 -19.55 -5.28
C SER A 120 11.64 -20.63 -6.19
N ILE A 121 12.65 -20.32 -7.04
CA ILE A 121 13.24 -21.33 -7.95
C ILE A 121 14.18 -22.30 -7.19
N THR A 122 14.60 -22.00 -5.95
CA THR A 122 15.58 -22.83 -5.22
C THR A 122 14.98 -24.05 -4.49
N LYS A 123 13.91 -24.65 -5.01
CA LYS A 123 13.36 -25.90 -4.48
C LYS A 123 12.82 -26.81 -5.58
N LEU A 124 13.61 -27.02 -6.64
CA LEU A 124 13.45 -28.18 -7.52
C LEU A 124 14.65 -29.10 -7.30
N ALA A 125 14.33 -30.37 -7.06
CA ALA A 125 15.23 -31.47 -6.66
C ALA A 125 16.30 -31.78 -7.73
N PRO A 126 17.44 -32.40 -7.37
CA PRO A 126 18.56 -32.68 -8.30
C PRO A 126 18.31 -33.76 -9.38
N GLU A 127 17.08 -34.26 -9.59
CA GLU A 127 16.81 -35.41 -10.46
C GLU A 127 16.31 -35.08 -11.87
N GLN A 128 16.77 -33.99 -12.50
CA GLN A 128 16.45 -33.70 -13.91
C GLN A 128 17.72 -33.43 -14.73
N LEU A 129 18.68 -34.35 -14.69
CA LEU A 129 19.70 -34.49 -15.73
C LEU A 129 19.27 -35.65 -16.63
N ILE A 130 18.54 -35.33 -17.70
CA ILE A 130 18.27 -36.29 -18.77
C ILE A 130 19.52 -36.30 -19.65
N SER A 131 20.31 -37.38 -19.54
CA SER A 131 21.37 -37.70 -20.50
C SER A 131 20.74 -37.99 -21.86
N ASN A 132 20.90 -37.08 -22.83
CA ASN A 132 20.66 -37.43 -24.22
C ASN A 132 21.95 -37.98 -24.83
N ASN A 133 22.06 -39.31 -24.75
CA ASN A 133 22.90 -40.11 -25.62
C ASN A 133 22.34 -39.92 -27.04
N VAL A 134 23.08 -39.28 -27.94
CA VAL A 134 22.84 -39.40 -29.38
C VAL A 134 24.02 -40.14 -29.97
N GLU A 135 23.67 -41.20 -30.69
CA GLU A 135 24.50 -42.23 -31.34
C GLU A 135 25.30 -41.67 -32.52
#